data_AF-A0A661LAP7-F1
#
_entry.id   AF-A0A661LAP7-F1
#
_cell.length_a   1.000
_cell.length_b   1.000
_cell.length_c   1.000
_cell.angle_alpha   90.00
_cell.angle_beta   90.00
_cell.angle_gamma   90.00
#
_symmetry.space_group_name_H-M   'P 1'
#
loop_
_entity.id
_entity.type
_entity.pdbx_description
1 polymer ?
#
loop_
_entity_poly.entity_id
_entity_poly.type
_entity_poly.pdbx_seq_one_letter_code
_entity_poly.pdbx_strand_id
1 'polypeptide(L)' 'SLLAQREDCHMYAVVRLNGKLISNPNFETTEIPDNSEVILISMIAGG' A
#
# COMPACT_ATOMS: atom_id res chain seq x y z
N SER A 1 -7.55 -7.49 -3.75
CA SER A 1 -7.27 -6.33 -2.87
C SER A 1 -7.17 -5.07 -3.72
N LEU A 2 -7.24 -3.87 -3.12
CA LEU A 2 -7.12 -2.59 -3.83
C LEU A 2 -5.81 -2.48 -4.66
N LEU A 3 -4.71 -3.01 -4.13
CA LEU A 3 -3.39 -2.97 -4.79
C LEU A 3 -3.34 -3.85 -6.05
N ALA A 4 -3.96 -5.04 -6.02
CA ALA A 4 -3.93 -5.99 -7.14
C ALA A 4 -4.72 -5.51 -8.38
N GLN A 5 -5.55 -4.48 -8.25
CA GLN A 5 -6.31 -3.90 -9.36
C GLN A 5 -5.51 -2.86 -10.15
N ARG A 6 -4.29 -2.52 -9.71
CA ARG A 6 -3.43 -1.56 -10.39
C ARG A 6 -2.26 -2.26 -11.06
N GLU A 7 -1.92 -1.83 -12.28
CA GLU A 7 -0.79 -2.36 -13.06
C GLU A 7 0.57 -2.16 -12.37
N ASP A 8 0.66 -1.22 -11.41
CA ASP A 8 1.86 -0.85 -10.67
C ASP A 8 2.01 -1.54 -9.31
N CYS A 9 1.24 -2.59 -9.03
CA CYS A 9 1.17 -3.28 -7.73
C CYS A 9 2.55 -3.70 -7.16
N HIS A 10 3.57 -3.89 -8.02
CA HIS A 10 4.91 -4.34 -7.61
C HIS A 10 5.84 -3.19 -7.17
N MET A 11 5.42 -1.93 -7.34
CA MET A 11 6.25 -0.74 -7.09
C MET A 11 6.19 -0.23 -5.65
N TYR A 12 5.33 -0.81 -4.81
CA TYR A 12 5.05 -0.29 -3.47
C TYR A 12 5.61 -1.21 -2.38
N ALA A 13 6.63 -0.74 -1.66
CA ALA A 13 7.11 -1.42 -0.45
C ALA A 13 6.19 -1.19 0.75
N VAL A 14 5.61 0.01 0.83
CA VAL A 14 4.85 0.49 2.00
C VAL A 14 3.67 1.34 1.51
N VAL A 15 2.55 1.24 2.19
CA VAL A 15 1.40 2.15 2.05
C VAL A 15 1.10 2.80 3.39
N ARG A 16 0.59 4.02 3.36
CA ARG A 16 0.05 4.68 4.55
C ARG A 16 -1.46 4.60 4.50
N LEU A 17 -2.05 3.90 5.47
CA LEU A 17 -3.48 3.74 5.65
C LEU A 17 -3.90 4.52 6.91
N ASN A 18 -4.70 5.58 6.76
CA ASN A 18 -5.15 6.43 7.86
C ASN A 18 -4.01 6.87 8.80
N GLY A 19 -2.89 7.26 8.21
CA GLY A 19 -1.71 7.69 8.96
C GLY A 19 -0.74 6.56 9.37
N LYS A 20 -1.16 5.29 9.35
CA LYS A 20 -0.35 4.12 9.74
C LYS A 20 0.36 3.49 8.54
N LEU A 21 1.63 3.14 8.70
CA LEU A 21 2.38 2.41 7.68
C LEU A 21 2.04 0.92 7.71
N ILE A 22 1.70 0.38 6.55
CA ILE A 22 1.48 -1.04 6.29
C ILE A 22 2.48 -1.45 5.20
N SER A 23 3.08 -2.63 5.32
CA SER A 23 4.00 -3.20 4.34
C SER A 23 3.61 -4.64 4.01
N ASN A 24 4.17 -5.18 2.93
CA ASN A 24 4.10 -6.63 2.64
C ASN A 24 4.69 -7.43 3.82
N PRO A 25 4.07 -8.55 4.28
CA PRO A 25 2.90 -9.26 3.71
C PRO A 25 1.53 -8.79 4.20
N ASN A 26 1.47 -7.81 5.10
CA ASN A 26 0.21 -7.39 5.71
C ASN A 26 -0.79 -6.78 4.72
N PHE A 27 -0.41 -6.51 3.47
CA PHE A 27 -1.31 -6.10 2.40
C PHE A 27 -2.45 -7.08 2.13
N GLU A 28 -2.21 -8.37 2.31
CA GLU A 28 -3.22 -9.40 2.01
C GLU A 28 -4.30 -9.50 3.09
N THR A 29 -3.95 -9.20 4.33
CA THR A 29 -4.81 -9.37 5.51
C THR A 29 -5.36 -8.06 6.06
N THR A 30 -4.82 -6.91 5.63
CA THR A 30 -5.30 -5.61 6.10
C THR A 30 -6.58 -5.22 5.36
N GLU A 31 -7.68 -5.20 6.09
CA GLU A 31 -8.93 -4.61 5.62
C GLU A 31 -8.79 -3.09 5.48
N ILE A 32 -9.42 -2.53 4.44
CA ILE A 32 -9.46 -1.09 4.17
C ILE A 32 -10.89 -0.63 4.45
N PRO A 33 -11.16 0.03 5.59
CA PRO A 33 -12.48 0.58 5.89
C PRO A 33 -12.92 1.63 4.86
N ASP A 34 -14.24 1.82 4.72
CA ASP A 34 -14.79 2.90 3.91
C ASP A 34 -14.29 4.27 4.38
N ASN A 35 -14.10 5.19 3.43
CA ASN A 35 -13.54 6.53 3.64
C ASN A 35 -12.09 6.56 4.17
N SER A 36 -11.33 5.47 4.03
CA SER A 36 -9.92 5.47 4.41
C SER A 36 -9.06 6.29 3.45
N GLU A 37 -8.11 7.04 4.00
CA GLU A 37 -7.03 7.64 3.24
C GLU A 37 -5.93 6.61 3.00
N VAL A 38 -5.62 6.37 1.72
CA VAL A 38 -4.55 5.45 1.30
C VAL A 38 -3.52 6.23 0.49
N ILE A 39 -2.31 6.38 1.02
CA ILE A 39 -1.18 6.99 0.33
C ILE A 39 -0.21 5.88 -0.06
N LEU A 40 0.02 5.73 -1.36
CA LEU A 40 0.95 4.73 -1.89
C LEU A 40 2.36 5.32 -1.90
N ILE A 41 3.31 4.65 -1.25
CA ILE A 41 4.70 5.10 -1.18
C ILE A 41 5.53 4.22 -2.13
N SER A 42 5.87 4.77 -3.29
CA SER A 42 6.70 4.07 -4.29
C SER A 42 8.11 3.83 -3.76
N MET A 43 8.67 2.67 -4.08
CA MET A 43 10.09 2.44 -3.89
C MET A 43 10.90 3.33 -4.83
N ILE A 44 11.66 4.26 -4.26
CA ILE A 44 12.75 4.92 -4.96
C ILE A 44 14.02 4.16 -4.56
N ALA A 45 14.59 3.38 -5.49
CA ALA A 45 15.89 2.76 -5.26
C ALA A 45 16.95 3.88 -5.28
N GLY A 46 17.47 4.23 -4.10
CA GLY A 46 18.70 5.02 -4.00
C GLY A 46 19.89 4.16 -4.39
N GLY A 47 20.73 4.66 -5.30
CA GLY A 47 21.96 4.00 -5.75
C GLY A 47 23.05 3.98 -4.71
#